data_AF-A0A7Z9V4T1-F1
#
_entry.id   AF-A0A7Z9V4T1-F1
#
_cell.length_a   1.000
_cell.length_b   1.000
_cell.length_c   1.000
_cell.angle_alpha   90.00
_cell.angle_beta   90.00
_cell.angle_gamma   90.00
#
_symmetry.space_group_name_H-M   'P 1'
#
loop_
_entity.id
_entity.type
_entity.pdbx_description
1 polymer ?
#
loop_
_entity_poly.entity_id
_entity_poly.type
_entity_poly.pdbx_seq_one_letter_code
_entity_poly.pdbx_strand_id
1 'polypeptide(L)' 'GAFDRLIENPKFGKAREEIRAELRSLVWEQHVVFYRMIEDHIRIVRILHGSHDVRKFLP' A
#
# COMPACT_ATOMS: atom_id res chain seq x y z
N GLY A 1 -4.55 9.45 10.65
CA GLY A 1 -5.12 8.31 9.91
C GLY A 1 -4.08 7.70 8.98
N ALA A 2 -4.43 6.63 8.24
CA ALA A 2 -3.49 5.97 7.32
C ALA A 2 -2.91 6.93 6.27
N PHE A 3 -3.74 7.82 5.73
CA PHE A 3 -3.33 8.77 4.69
C PHE A 3 -2.47 9.91 5.23
N ASP A 4 -2.76 10.44 6.42
CA ASP A 4 -1.92 11.47 7.06
C ASP A 4 -0.49 10.96 7.23
N ARG A 5 -0.34 9.71 7.67
CA ARG A 5 0.97 9.06 7.83
C ARG A 5 1.69 8.86 6.49
N LEU A 6 0.95 8.64 5.41
CA LEU A 6 1.53 8.58 4.06
C LEU A 6 1.98 9.96 3.58
N ILE A 7 1.25 11.03 3.88
CA ILE A 7 1.62 12.40 3.52
C ILE A 7 2.87 12.85 4.31
N GLU A 8 2.89 12.59 5.62
CA GLU A 8 4.01 12.95 6.49
C GLU A 8 5.30 12.20 6.14
N ASN A 9 5.20 10.91 5.80
CA ASN A 9 6.36 10.11 5.42
C ASN A 9 5.99 9.03 4.37
N PRO A 10 5.99 9.40 3.07
CA PRO A 10 5.63 8.48 1.98
C PRO A 10 6.55 7.26 1.87
N LYS A 11 7.78 7.36 2.40
CA LYS A 11 8.77 6.26 2.40
C LYS A 11 8.58 5.29 3.57
N PHE A 12 7.67 5.54 4.50
CA PHE A 12 7.44 4.69 5.67
C PHE A 12 6.89 3.29 5.32
N GLY A 13 6.07 3.18 4.27
CA GLY A 13 5.53 1.89 3.84
C GLY A 13 6.64 0.94 3.38
N LYS A 14 6.42 -0.36 3.57
CA LYS A 14 7.34 -1.43 3.15
C LYS A 14 7.42 -1.49 1.62
N ALA A 15 8.62 -1.43 1.06
CA ALA A 15 8.84 -1.67 -0.37
C ALA A 15 8.42 -3.11 -0.72
N ARG A 16 7.74 -3.26 -1.84
CA ARG A 16 7.19 -4.53 -2.35
C ARG A 16 7.76 -4.85 -3.73
N GLU A 17 9.08 -4.75 -3.83
CA GLU A 17 9.83 -5.05 -5.06
C GLU A 17 9.60 -6.49 -5.53
N GLU A 18 9.24 -7.41 -4.62
CA GLU A 18 8.83 -8.78 -4.94
C GLU A 18 7.52 -8.87 -5.73
N ILE A 19 6.71 -7.81 -5.74
CA ILE A 19 5.44 -7.73 -6.46
C ILE A 19 5.62 -6.86 -7.71
N ARG A 20 6.17 -5.65 -7.54
CA ARG A 20 6.41 -4.70 -8.64
C ARG A 20 7.39 -3.63 -8.20
N ALA A 21 8.22 -3.19 -9.15
CA ALA A 21 9.12 -2.06 -8.95
C ALA A 21 8.40 -0.82 -8.40
N GLU A 22 9.02 -0.15 -7.42
CA GLU A 22 8.55 1.10 -6.81
C GLU A 22 7.21 0.98 -6.05
N LEU A 23 6.69 -0.24 -5.89
CA LEU A 23 5.49 -0.49 -5.12
C LEU A 23 5.82 -0.46 -3.63
N ARG A 24 4.95 0.17 -2.85
CA ARG A 24 5.01 0.19 -1.40
C ARG A 24 3.69 -0.25 -0.81
N SER A 25 3.73 -0.58 0.47
CA SER A 25 2.58 -1.07 1.21
C SER A 25 2.55 -0.55 2.64
N LEU A 26 1.37 -0.20 3.12
CA LEU A 26 1.12 0.19 4.50
C LEU A 26 0.00 -0.69 5.05
N VAL A 27 0.27 -1.37 6.16
CA VAL A 27 -0.78 -2.05 6.92
C VAL A 27 -1.39 -1.04 7.87
N TRP A 28 -2.71 -0.90 7.83
CA TRP A 28 -3.46 -0.06 8.74
C TRP A 28 -4.73 -0.80 9.17
N GLU A 29 -4.77 -1.17 10.44
CA GLU A 29 -5.85 -2.00 11.00
C GLU A 29 -6.06 -3.28 10.16
N GLN A 30 -7.27 -3.48 9.64
CA GLN A 30 -7.63 -4.65 8.81
C GLN A 30 -7.35 -4.44 7.32
N HIS A 31 -6.67 -3.36 6.93
CA HIS A 31 -6.41 -3.05 5.53
C HIS A 31 -4.93 -3.03 5.20
N VAL A 32 -4.62 -3.35 3.93
CA VAL A 32 -3.31 -3.12 3.33
C VAL A 32 -3.47 -2.16 2.17
N VAL A 33 -2.83 -1.00 2.27
CA VAL A 33 -2.81 0.03 1.23
C VAL A 33 -1.56 -0.16 0.39
N PHE A 34 -1.72 -0.52 -0.87
CA PHE A 34 -0.65 -0.53 -1.87
C PHE A 34 -0.61 0.81 -2.59
N TYR A 35 0.59 1.40 -2.67
CA TYR A 35 0.78 2.72 -3.25
C TYR A 35 2.16 2.85 -3.88
N ARG A 36 2.36 3.90 -4.67
CA ARG A 36 3.68 4.30 -5.19
C ARG A 36 3.84 5.81 -5.11
N MET A 37 5.08 6.27 -5.02
CA MET A 37 5.40 7.69 -5.11
C MET A 37 5.62 8.01 -6.58
N ILE A 38 4.89 9.00 -7.09
CA ILE A 38 5.14 9.67 -8.36
C ILE A 38 5.64 11.08 -7.99
N GLU A 39 6.37 11.74 -8.88
CA GLU A 39 7.11 12.99 -8.61
C GLU A 39 6.37 13.99 -7.71
N ASP A 40 5.09 14.25 -7.97
CA ASP A 40 4.28 15.25 -7.29
C ASP A 40 3.17 14.67 -6.39
N HIS A 41 2.95 13.35 -6.39
CA HIS A 41 1.85 12.76 -5.62
C HIS A 41 2.05 11.30 -5.24
N ILE A 42 1.29 10.88 -4.21
CA ILE A 42 1.16 9.47 -3.83
C ILE A 42 0.01 8.87 -4.61
N ARG A 43 0.27 7.83 -5.40
CA ARG A 43 -0.77 7.09 -6.10
C ARG A 43 -1.15 5.84 -5.32
N ILE A 44 -2.36 5.82 -4.77
CA ILE A 44 -2.95 4.61 -4.21
C ILE A 44 -3.30 3.66 -5.37
N VAL A 45 -2.68 2.49 -5.37
CA VAL A 45 -2.89 1.45 -6.37
C VAL A 45 -4.06 0.56 -5.98
N ARG A 46 -4.11 0.15 -4.71
CA ARG A 46 -5.16 -0.73 -4.20
C ARG A 46 -5.26 -0.68 -2.68
N ILE A 47 -6.45 -0.91 -2.15
CA ILE A 47 -6.68 -1.16 -0.72
C ILE A 47 -7.30 -2.55 -0.60
N LEU A 48 -6.69 -3.42 0.18
CA LEU A 48 -7.18 -4.78 0.43
C LEU A 48 -7.69 -4.90 1.86
N HIS A 49 -8.82 -5.57 2.08
CA HIS A 49 -9.26 -5.97 3.41
C HIS A 49 -8.73 -7.37 3.77
N GLY A 50 -8.12 -7.52 4.94
CA GLY A 50 -7.41 -8.72 5.38
C GLY A 50 -8.27 -9.99 5.43
N SER A 51 -9.58 -9.86 5.68
CA SER A 51 -10.48 -11.02 5.75
C SER A 51 -11.05 -11.47 4.40
N HIS A 52 -11.10 -10.60 3.38
CA HIS A 52 -11.86 -10.84 2.13
C HIS A 52 -10.99 -10.89 0.87
N ASP A 53 -9.89 -10.13 0.81
CA ASP A 53 -9.10 -10.03 -0.43
C ASP A 53 -7.97 -11.07 -0.54
N VAL A 54 -7.46 -11.61 0.58
CA VAL A 54 -6.40 -12.65 0.55
C VAL A 54 -6.89 -13.91 -0.16
N ARG A 55 -8.16 -14.28 0.00
CA ARG A 55 -8.75 -15.48 -0.61
C ARG A 55 -9.00 -15.35 -2.11
N LYS A 56 -9.02 -14.13 -2.65
CA LYS A 56 -9.32 -13.89 -4.08
C LYS A 56 -8.07 -13.84 -4.97
N PHE A 57 -6.88 -13.83 -4.38
CA PHE A 57 -5.60 -13.64 -5.10
C PHE A 57 -4.56 -14.75 -4.86
N LEU A 58 -4.92 -15.81 -4.13
CA LEU A 58 -4.15 -17.05 -4.12
C LEU A 58 -4.72 -17.97 -5.21
N PRO A 59 -3.88 -18.53 -6.11
CA PRO A 59 -4.32 -19.49 -7.12
C PRO A 59 -4.93 -20.75 -6.50
#